data_AF-A0AA36CE21-F1
#
_entry.id   AF-A0AA36CE21-F1
#
_cell.length_a   1.000
_cell.length_b   1.000
_cell.length_c   1.000
_cell.angle_alpha   90.00
_cell.angle_beta   90.00
_cell.angle_gamma   90.00
#
_symmetry.space_group_name_H-M   'P 1'
#
loop_
_entity.id
_entity.type
_entity.pdbx_description
1 polymer ?
#
loop_
_entity_poly.entity_id
_entity_poly.type
_entity_poly.pdbx_seq_one_letter_code
_entity_poly.pdbx_strand_id
1 'polypeptide(L)'
;MRRGDHFISTVTLLLLCCLAGFRPEDIAIYAEIGHLSRYCAHNFSMLQAGILDSCQHRPSENELPSIERLLRLFADNLTVVSTNNRDDPLRDQAKKIGEAVRRLDRHAEKWKLIVVIPSVQDGEASETGQTAVEVLAMIEELQKQLPVRTLVVVVENSGKGIWADASHSHAACRQMLSKWKIHSQYNTENIWDQVNRIADLNFRKANFTVEILPLLRNASLTHLPDAMDLSVLGYDCAHFSERGLSLLHTGIWNELWTTAKLRNRHWRPTPNMVICPNPRCPFIRTQVNSEKCIWNEVESWTSPLPPEIIALCILALAVLLSICLLCCLCMHKAPKLKKKRMHSFGSTFSSIRFIDEDS
;
A
#
# COMPACT_ATOMS: atom_id res chain seq x y z
N MET A 1 10.84 -31.22 39.62
CA MET A 1 11.25 -30.14 38.69
C MET A 1 10.99 -30.58 37.27
N ARG A 2 9.85 -30.18 36.67
CA ARG A 2 9.59 -30.31 35.23
C ARG A 2 9.47 -28.89 34.68
N ARG A 3 10.38 -28.51 33.77
CA ARG A 3 10.22 -27.33 32.91
C ARG A 3 9.12 -27.67 31.90
N GLY A 4 8.04 -26.90 31.91
CA GLY A 4 7.06 -26.89 30.83
C GLY A 4 7.52 -25.85 29.82
N ASP A 5 7.92 -26.32 28.65
CA ASP A 5 8.27 -25.48 27.51
C ASP A 5 6.98 -24.87 26.91
N HIS A 6 6.89 -23.55 26.93
CA HIS A 6 5.94 -22.79 26.12
C HIS A 6 6.40 -22.82 24.66
N PHE A 7 6.07 -23.90 23.94
CA PHE A 7 6.16 -23.96 22.49
C PHE A 7 4.93 -23.23 21.90
N ILE A 8 5.02 -21.91 21.76
CA ILE A 8 4.09 -21.18 20.90
C ILE A 8 4.48 -21.55 19.47
N SER A 9 3.68 -22.42 18.85
CA SER A 9 3.87 -22.85 17.46
C SER A 9 3.99 -21.64 16.53
N THR A 10 4.95 -21.68 15.60
CA THR A 10 5.12 -20.72 14.50
C THR A 10 3.81 -20.51 13.72
N VAL A 11 2.93 -21.51 13.71
CA VAL A 11 1.57 -21.44 13.13
C VAL A 11 0.65 -20.49 13.90
N THR A 12 0.78 -20.40 15.22
CA THR A 12 0.00 -19.46 16.05
C THR A 12 0.46 -18.01 15.83
N LEU A 13 1.76 -17.79 15.59
CA LEU A 13 2.30 -16.48 15.23
C LEU A 13 1.92 -16.05 13.79
N LEU A 14 1.88 -17.00 12.85
CA LEU A 14 1.42 -16.81 11.47
C LEU A 14 -0.09 -16.53 11.39
N LEU A 15 -0.91 -17.20 12.20
CA LEU A 15 -2.34 -16.89 12.33
C LEU A 15 -2.57 -15.51 12.97
N LEU A 16 -1.74 -15.10 13.93
CA LEU A 16 -1.82 -13.75 14.53
C LEU A 16 -1.40 -12.64 13.55
N CYS A 17 -0.49 -12.90 12.61
CA CYS A 17 -0.13 -11.93 11.56
C CYS A 17 -1.21 -11.78 10.47
N CYS A 18 -2.02 -12.81 10.22
CA CYS A 18 -3.13 -12.74 9.27
C CYS A 18 -4.43 -12.12 9.85
N LEU A 19 -4.48 -11.84 11.17
CA LEU A 19 -5.70 -11.42 11.87
C LEU A 19 -5.82 -9.91 12.14
N ALA A 20 -4.93 -9.05 11.64
CA ALA A 20 -4.84 -7.66 12.13
C ALA A 20 -4.87 -6.53 11.07
N GLY A 21 -5.48 -6.76 9.91
CA GLY A 21 -5.68 -5.71 8.91
C GLY A 21 -7.06 -5.79 8.26
N PHE A 22 -7.82 -4.69 8.27
CA PHE A 22 -9.10 -4.60 7.58
C PHE A 22 -8.87 -4.38 6.08
N ARG A 23 -9.65 -5.10 5.28
CA ARG A 23 -9.57 -5.19 3.82
C ARG A 23 -10.57 -4.22 3.16
N PRO A 24 -10.44 -3.91 1.86
CA PRO A 24 -11.41 -3.02 1.22
C PRO A 24 -12.82 -3.62 1.19
N GLU A 25 -12.96 -4.95 1.12
CA GLU A 25 -14.28 -5.62 1.24
C GLU A 25 -14.96 -5.45 2.61
N ASP A 26 -14.20 -5.10 3.66
CA ASP A 26 -14.76 -4.90 5.00
C ASP A 26 -15.46 -3.54 5.13
N ILE A 27 -15.17 -2.59 4.22
CA ILE A 27 -15.76 -1.24 4.21
C ILE A 27 -17.21 -1.32 3.72
N ALA A 28 -18.14 -1.00 4.61
CA ALA A 28 -19.57 -1.03 4.31
C ALA A 28 -20.18 0.37 4.14
N ILE A 29 -19.51 1.41 4.66
CA ILE A 29 -19.99 2.79 4.61
C ILE A 29 -18.86 3.69 4.13
N TYR A 30 -19.12 4.52 3.12
CA TYR A 30 -18.19 5.51 2.59
C TYR A 30 -18.78 6.92 2.67
N ALA A 31 -17.95 7.90 3.02
CA ALA A 31 -18.31 9.31 2.97
C ALA A 31 -17.08 10.15 2.60
N GLU A 32 -17.33 11.32 2.01
CA GLU A 32 -16.29 12.31 1.70
C GLU A 32 -16.75 13.73 2.05
N ILE A 33 -15.81 14.54 2.58
CA ILE A 33 -16.05 15.93 3.03
C ILE A 33 -14.86 16.85 2.72
N GLY A 34 -15.09 18.17 2.83
CA GLY A 34 -14.10 19.23 2.57
C GLY A 34 -14.17 19.81 1.17
N HIS A 35 -13.66 21.02 0.98
CA HIS A 35 -13.85 21.76 -0.28
C HIS A 35 -13.32 21.06 -1.53
N LEU A 36 -12.23 20.30 -1.43
CA LEU A 36 -11.65 19.58 -2.57
C LEU A 36 -12.25 18.20 -2.79
N SER A 37 -13.28 17.80 -2.03
CA SER A 37 -14.04 16.56 -2.25
C SER A 37 -15.09 16.69 -3.36
N ARG A 38 -15.25 17.89 -3.92
CA ARG A 38 -16.16 18.20 -5.03
C ARG A 38 -15.38 18.73 -6.22
N TYR A 39 -15.98 18.61 -7.40
CA TYR A 39 -15.37 19.10 -8.64
C TYR A 39 -16.20 20.21 -9.29
N CYS A 40 -15.53 21.02 -10.11
CA CYS A 40 -16.16 21.93 -11.06
C CYS A 40 -16.31 21.27 -12.42
N ALA A 41 -17.51 21.26 -12.99
CA ALA A 41 -17.71 20.76 -14.34
C ALA A 41 -17.12 21.73 -15.38
N HIS A 42 -16.36 21.20 -16.35
CA HIS A 42 -15.92 21.99 -17.50
C HIS A 42 -17.05 22.15 -18.52
N ASN A 43 -17.60 23.36 -18.59
CA ASN A 43 -18.57 23.74 -19.63
C ASN A 43 -18.12 25.02 -20.34
N PHE A 44 -17.54 24.84 -21.53
CA PHE A 44 -17.01 25.95 -22.33
C PHE A 44 -18.08 26.96 -22.73
N SER A 45 -19.30 26.51 -23.06
CA SER A 45 -20.40 27.40 -23.43
C SER A 45 -20.86 28.28 -22.25
N MET A 46 -20.92 27.72 -21.04
CA MET A 46 -21.21 28.50 -19.83
C MET A 46 -20.10 29.51 -19.53
N LEU A 47 -18.84 29.09 -19.66
CA LEU A 47 -17.70 29.99 -19.48
C LEU A 47 -17.73 31.15 -20.47
N GLN A 48 -18.04 30.90 -21.75
CA GLN A 48 -18.20 31.95 -22.77
C GLN A 48 -19.33 32.94 -22.43
N ALA A 49 -20.37 32.48 -21.74
CA ALA A 49 -21.44 33.32 -21.21
C ALA A 49 -21.06 34.05 -19.90
N GLY A 50 -19.82 33.88 -19.40
CA GLY A 50 -19.36 34.48 -18.15
C GLY A 50 -19.88 33.77 -16.90
N ILE A 51 -20.39 32.55 -17.02
CA ILE A 51 -20.97 31.77 -15.93
C ILE A 51 -19.96 30.71 -15.49
N LEU A 52 -19.52 30.80 -14.23
CA LEU A 52 -18.70 29.76 -13.61
C LEU A 52 -19.58 28.69 -12.98
N ASP A 53 -19.09 27.45 -13.00
CA ASP A 53 -19.74 26.36 -12.31
C ASP A 53 -19.73 26.57 -10.78
N SER A 54 -20.72 26.01 -10.09
CA SER A 54 -20.83 26.08 -8.63
C SER A 54 -19.79 25.23 -7.89
N CYS A 55 -19.19 24.25 -8.60
CA CYS A 55 -18.21 23.32 -8.09
C CYS A 55 -18.72 22.42 -6.95
N GLN A 56 -20.04 22.18 -6.90
CA GLN A 56 -20.70 21.37 -5.88
C GLN A 56 -20.87 19.90 -6.29
N HIS A 57 -20.41 19.53 -7.49
CA HIS A 57 -20.64 18.22 -8.07
C HIS A 57 -19.96 17.11 -7.30
N ARG A 58 -20.70 16.02 -7.09
CA ARG A 58 -20.18 14.82 -6.43
C ARG A 58 -19.37 13.97 -7.39
N PRO A 59 -18.30 13.32 -6.92
CA PRO A 59 -17.57 12.31 -7.67
C PRO A 59 -18.45 11.21 -8.30
N SER A 60 -19.58 10.88 -7.70
CA SER A 60 -20.55 9.90 -8.24
C SER A 60 -21.34 10.39 -9.45
N GLU A 61 -21.43 11.71 -9.68
CA GLU A 61 -22.11 12.31 -10.84
C GLU A 61 -21.28 12.20 -12.13
N ASN A 62 -20.03 11.78 -12.04
CA ASN A 62 -19.11 11.65 -13.17
C ASN A 62 -18.70 10.18 -13.42
N GLU A 63 -18.28 9.87 -14.64
CA GLU A 63 -17.87 8.54 -15.07
C GLU A 63 -16.40 8.18 -14.77
N LEU A 64 -15.58 9.16 -14.38
CA LEU A 64 -14.18 8.91 -14.11
C LEU A 64 -13.94 8.13 -12.80
N PRO A 65 -12.78 7.47 -12.64
CA PRO A 65 -12.43 6.77 -11.42
C PRO A 65 -12.59 7.62 -10.15
N SER A 66 -13.20 7.04 -9.13
CA SER A 66 -13.35 7.64 -7.81
C SER A 66 -13.11 6.58 -6.72
N ILE A 67 -12.82 7.01 -5.49
CA ILE A 67 -12.64 6.06 -4.37
C ILE A 67 -13.91 5.23 -4.18
N GLU A 68 -15.10 5.83 -4.27
CA GLU A 68 -16.37 5.11 -4.25
C GLU A 68 -16.42 3.99 -5.30
N ARG A 69 -16.14 4.31 -6.57
CA ARG A 69 -16.17 3.34 -7.67
C ARG A 69 -15.16 2.22 -7.46
N LEU A 70 -13.97 2.54 -6.95
CA LEU A 70 -12.94 1.56 -6.64
C LEU A 70 -13.35 0.64 -5.48
N LEU A 71 -13.97 1.18 -4.43
CA LEU A 71 -14.50 0.39 -3.32
C LEU A 71 -15.62 -0.55 -3.77
N ARG A 72 -16.50 -0.10 -4.67
CA ARG A 72 -17.58 -0.93 -5.22
C ARG A 72 -17.09 -2.17 -5.99
N LEU A 73 -15.82 -2.21 -6.40
CA LEU A 73 -15.22 -3.43 -6.98
C LEU A 73 -14.99 -4.54 -5.94
N PHE A 74 -14.95 -4.20 -4.65
CA PHE A 74 -14.69 -5.12 -3.54
C PHE A 74 -15.90 -5.27 -2.61
N ALA A 75 -16.74 -4.24 -2.52
CA ALA A 75 -17.89 -4.17 -1.62
C ALA A 75 -19.16 -3.80 -2.40
N ASP A 76 -19.87 -4.83 -2.90
CA ASP A 76 -21.10 -4.65 -3.70
C ASP A 76 -22.19 -3.85 -2.95
N ASN A 77 -22.28 -4.04 -1.62
CA ASN A 77 -23.29 -3.41 -0.76
C ASN A 77 -22.81 -2.10 -0.10
N LEU A 78 -21.85 -1.40 -0.72
CA LEU A 78 -21.32 -0.14 -0.18
C LEU A 78 -22.42 0.93 -0.06
N THR A 79 -22.64 1.41 1.17
CA THR A 79 -23.52 2.55 1.45
C THR A 79 -22.74 3.85 1.40
N VAL A 80 -23.15 4.79 0.56
CA VAL A 80 -22.49 6.10 0.44
C VAL A 80 -23.32 7.15 1.15
N VAL A 81 -22.70 7.87 2.07
CA VAL A 81 -23.30 8.97 2.82
C VAL A 81 -22.66 10.27 2.37
N SER A 82 -23.48 11.24 1.98
CA SER A 82 -23.01 12.53 1.47
C SER A 82 -23.71 13.69 2.17
N THR A 83 -23.02 14.83 2.23
CA THR A 83 -23.61 16.12 2.59
C THR A 83 -24.04 16.87 1.31
N ASN A 84 -24.99 17.79 1.44
CA ASN A 84 -25.42 18.64 0.32
C ASN A 84 -24.70 20.01 0.30
N ASN A 85 -23.99 20.37 1.36
CA ASN A 85 -23.40 21.70 1.49
C ASN A 85 -21.90 21.58 1.79
N ARG A 86 -21.07 21.76 0.75
CA ARG A 86 -19.61 21.77 0.83
C ARG A 86 -19.08 22.95 1.65
N ASP A 87 -19.80 24.08 1.60
CA ASP A 87 -19.34 25.36 2.17
C ASP A 87 -19.64 25.47 3.68
N ASP A 88 -20.21 24.42 4.28
CA ASP A 88 -20.32 24.33 5.75
C ASP A 88 -18.93 24.13 6.38
N PRO A 89 -18.69 24.63 7.61
CA PRO A 89 -17.49 24.30 8.36
C PRO A 89 -17.24 22.79 8.45
N LEU A 90 -15.97 22.36 8.36
CA LEU A 90 -15.60 20.93 8.35
C LEU A 90 -16.19 20.17 9.54
N ARG A 91 -16.22 20.79 10.72
CA ARG A 91 -16.82 20.22 11.93
C ARG A 91 -18.32 19.95 11.77
N ASP A 92 -19.05 20.86 11.12
CA ASP A 92 -20.47 20.70 10.86
C ASP A 92 -20.74 19.64 9.78
N GLN A 93 -19.89 19.56 8.75
CA GLN A 93 -19.93 18.46 7.79
C GLN A 93 -19.74 17.10 8.49
N ALA A 94 -18.74 16.98 9.37
CA ALA A 94 -18.51 15.77 10.16
C ALA A 94 -19.69 15.41 11.07
N LYS A 95 -20.30 16.40 11.73
CA LYS A 95 -21.51 16.19 12.54
C LYS A 95 -22.65 15.64 11.70
N LYS A 96 -22.93 16.23 10.52
CA LYS A 96 -23.97 15.77 9.60
C LYS A 96 -23.72 14.36 9.07
N ILE A 97 -22.47 14.03 8.70
CA ILE A 97 -22.08 12.68 8.30
C ILE A 97 -22.28 11.71 9.48
N GLY A 98 -21.82 12.06 10.68
CA GLY A 98 -21.98 11.25 11.88
C GLY A 98 -23.45 10.94 12.20
N GLU A 99 -24.31 11.96 12.16
CA GLU A 99 -25.76 11.80 12.35
C GLU A 99 -26.40 10.91 11.28
N ALA A 100 -26.04 11.11 10.01
CA ALA A 100 -26.55 10.30 8.91
C ALA A 100 -26.11 8.83 9.03
N VAL A 101 -24.85 8.58 9.34
CA VAL A 101 -24.31 7.22 9.54
C VAL A 101 -24.98 6.54 10.73
N ARG A 102 -25.21 7.24 11.85
CA ARG A 102 -25.87 6.64 13.02
C ARG A 102 -27.32 6.23 12.79
N ARG A 103 -27.99 6.81 11.80
CA ARG A 103 -29.34 6.39 11.38
C ARG A 103 -29.34 5.08 10.59
N LEU A 104 -28.18 4.62 10.11
CA LEU A 104 -28.07 3.35 9.40
C LEU A 104 -28.10 2.17 10.38
N ASP A 105 -28.76 1.09 9.94
CA ASP A 105 -28.86 -0.13 10.72
C ASP A 105 -27.48 -0.76 10.99
N ARG A 106 -27.28 -1.18 12.25
CA ARG A 106 -26.05 -1.79 12.77
C ARG A 106 -24.78 -1.01 12.38
N HIS A 107 -24.87 0.32 12.28
CA HIS A 107 -23.74 1.15 11.86
C HIS A 107 -22.50 0.89 12.74
N ALA A 108 -22.65 0.66 14.05
CA ALA A 108 -21.55 0.40 14.98
C ALA A 108 -20.72 -0.85 14.61
N GLU A 109 -21.33 -1.82 13.93
CA GLU A 109 -20.69 -3.05 13.47
C GLU A 109 -20.11 -2.94 12.06
N LYS A 110 -20.31 -1.83 11.36
CA LYS A 110 -19.84 -1.64 9.98
C LYS A 110 -18.56 -0.82 9.96
N TRP A 111 -17.56 -1.20 9.17
CA TRP A 111 -16.42 -0.32 8.92
C TRP A 111 -16.85 0.86 8.05
N LYS A 112 -16.46 2.07 8.48
CA LYS A 112 -16.65 3.31 7.73
C LYS A 112 -15.31 3.83 7.25
N LEU A 113 -15.26 4.24 5.99
CA LEU A 113 -14.17 5.04 5.45
C LEU A 113 -14.70 6.46 5.21
N ILE A 114 -14.12 7.43 5.92
CA ILE A 114 -14.42 8.85 5.75
C ILE A 114 -13.18 9.53 5.16
N VAL A 115 -13.27 9.98 3.91
CA VAL A 115 -12.20 10.70 3.23
C VAL A 115 -12.41 12.21 3.38
N VAL A 116 -11.36 12.92 3.75
CA VAL A 116 -11.39 14.37 3.98
C VAL A 116 -10.38 15.00 3.06
N ILE A 117 -10.85 15.86 2.15
CA ILE A 117 -10.01 16.55 1.18
C ILE A 117 -10.16 18.07 1.37
N PRO A 118 -9.45 18.64 2.36
CA PRO A 118 -9.61 20.04 2.72
C PRO A 118 -8.82 20.99 1.82
N SER A 119 -9.25 22.23 1.77
CA SER A 119 -8.54 23.37 1.19
C SER A 119 -8.35 24.49 2.21
N VAL A 120 -7.61 25.52 1.80
CA VAL A 120 -7.51 26.79 2.54
C VAL A 120 -8.86 27.50 2.74
N GLN A 121 -9.90 27.11 2.00
CA GLN A 121 -11.27 27.64 2.13
C GLN A 121 -12.03 26.99 3.29
N ASP A 122 -11.61 25.80 3.74
CA ASP A 122 -12.21 25.13 4.91
C ASP A 122 -11.75 25.74 6.24
N GLY A 123 -10.86 26.73 6.20
CA GLY A 123 -10.39 27.49 7.36
C GLY A 123 -10.49 28.99 7.15
N GLU A 124 -10.14 29.73 8.17
CA GLU A 124 -10.11 31.18 8.19
C GLU A 124 -8.70 31.73 7.90
N ALA A 125 -8.65 32.98 7.47
CA ALA A 125 -7.41 33.74 7.31
C ALA A 125 -6.87 34.23 8.67
N SER A 126 -6.69 33.33 9.64
CA SER A 126 -6.23 33.64 10.99
C SER A 126 -5.30 32.54 11.54
N GLU A 127 -4.50 32.87 12.56
CA GLU A 127 -3.59 31.90 13.19
C GLU A 127 -4.35 30.74 13.87
N THR A 128 -5.52 31.03 14.43
CA THR A 128 -6.34 30.06 15.16
C THR A 128 -7.32 29.29 14.27
N GLY A 129 -7.71 29.85 13.12
CA GLY A 129 -8.66 29.24 12.18
C GLY A 129 -8.00 28.53 11.00
N GLN A 130 -6.73 28.15 11.10
CA GLN A 130 -6.05 27.45 10.00
C GLN A 130 -6.77 26.15 9.62
N THR A 131 -6.72 25.77 8.33
CA THR A 131 -7.31 24.51 7.84
C THR A 131 -6.91 23.29 8.65
N ALA A 132 -5.64 23.18 9.06
CA ALA A 132 -5.17 22.07 9.88
C ALA A 132 -5.86 22.02 11.26
N VAL A 133 -6.15 23.17 11.87
CA VAL A 133 -6.88 23.27 13.15
C VAL A 133 -8.33 22.85 12.95
N GLU A 134 -8.98 23.29 11.88
CA GLU A 134 -10.35 22.87 11.53
C GLU A 134 -10.44 21.36 11.26
N VAL A 135 -9.41 20.78 10.63
CA VAL A 135 -9.28 19.33 10.46
C VAL A 135 -9.18 18.61 11.82
N LEU A 136 -8.43 19.14 12.78
CA LEU A 136 -8.35 18.54 14.10
C LEU A 136 -9.72 18.57 14.82
N ALA A 137 -10.41 19.70 14.80
CA ALA A 137 -11.75 19.84 15.38
C ALA A 137 -12.77 18.89 14.71
N MET A 138 -12.64 18.70 13.40
CA MET A 138 -13.44 17.75 12.62
C MET A 138 -13.15 16.30 13.01
N ILE A 139 -11.88 15.91 13.21
CA ILE A 139 -11.49 14.56 13.67
C ILE A 139 -12.10 14.28 15.05
N GLU A 140 -12.02 15.23 15.97
CA GLU A 140 -12.61 15.11 17.31
C GLU A 140 -14.13 14.91 17.25
N GLU A 141 -14.81 15.68 16.38
CA GLU A 141 -16.25 15.51 16.16
C GLU A 141 -16.58 14.15 15.55
N LEU A 142 -15.83 13.68 14.54
CA LEU A 142 -16.02 12.33 13.99
C LEU A 142 -15.80 11.24 15.04
N GLN A 143 -14.78 11.36 15.90
CA GLN A 143 -14.54 10.40 16.98
C GLN A 143 -15.71 10.36 17.95
N LYS A 144 -16.24 11.52 18.34
CA LYS A 144 -17.42 11.63 19.21
C LYS A 144 -18.65 10.99 18.57
N GLN A 145 -18.85 11.20 17.28
CA GLN A 145 -20.04 10.77 16.57
C GLN A 145 -19.99 9.30 16.14
N LEU A 146 -18.79 8.78 15.81
CA LEU A 146 -18.52 7.46 15.23
C LEU A 146 -17.24 6.82 15.84
N PRO A 147 -17.23 6.48 17.14
CA PRO A 147 -16.02 6.08 17.88
C PRO A 147 -15.50 4.67 17.54
N VAL A 148 -16.23 3.88 16.74
CA VAL A 148 -15.92 2.47 16.48
C VAL A 148 -16.01 2.12 15.01
N ARG A 149 -15.07 1.27 14.57
CA ARG A 149 -14.88 0.80 13.19
C ARG A 149 -14.83 1.94 12.19
N THR A 150 -14.09 3.00 12.50
CA THR A 150 -13.98 4.18 11.64
C THR A 150 -12.54 4.40 11.22
N LEU A 151 -12.29 4.39 9.92
CA LEU A 151 -11.07 4.89 9.31
C LEU A 151 -11.37 6.30 8.76
N VAL A 152 -10.63 7.30 9.24
CA VAL A 152 -10.62 8.65 8.67
C VAL A 152 -9.34 8.83 7.88
N VAL A 153 -9.46 9.21 6.62
CA VAL A 153 -8.31 9.49 5.73
C VAL A 153 -8.34 10.95 5.38
N VAL A 154 -7.33 11.70 5.80
CA VAL A 154 -7.21 13.14 5.53
C VAL A 154 -6.11 13.36 4.50
N VAL A 155 -6.39 14.12 3.46
CA VAL A 155 -5.38 14.60 2.53
C VAL A 155 -4.76 15.87 3.08
N GLU A 156 -3.48 15.80 3.44
CA GLU A 156 -2.72 16.99 3.85
C GLU A 156 -2.59 17.93 2.65
N ASN A 157 -3.14 19.12 2.79
CA ASN A 157 -3.07 20.19 1.80
C ASN A 157 -2.33 21.40 2.35
N SER A 158 -1.07 21.18 2.75
CA SER A 158 -0.17 22.21 3.26
C SER A 158 0.64 22.92 2.15
N GLY A 159 0.76 22.27 1.00
CA GLY A 159 1.51 22.77 -0.15
C GLY A 159 0.74 23.80 -0.96
N LYS A 160 1.48 24.66 -1.66
CA LYS A 160 0.91 25.66 -2.58
C LYS A 160 1.13 25.33 -4.04
N GLY A 161 1.91 24.30 -4.38
CA GLY A 161 2.52 24.18 -5.70
C GLY A 161 1.50 24.15 -6.84
N ILE A 162 0.40 23.38 -6.74
CA ILE A 162 -0.66 23.37 -7.77
C ILE A 162 -1.23 24.78 -8.03
N TRP A 163 -1.64 25.49 -6.98
CA TRP A 163 -2.25 26.83 -7.13
C TRP A 163 -1.23 27.92 -7.44
N ALA A 164 0.02 27.77 -6.97
CA ALA A 164 1.13 28.66 -7.33
C ALA A 164 1.47 28.50 -8.82
N ASP A 165 1.56 27.27 -9.32
CA ASP A 165 1.78 26.96 -10.73
C ASP A 165 0.65 27.53 -11.59
N ALA A 166 -0.61 27.36 -11.18
CA ALA A 166 -1.76 27.92 -11.88
C ALA A 166 -1.73 29.46 -11.93
N SER A 167 -1.47 30.09 -10.78
CA SER A 167 -1.36 31.55 -10.65
C SER A 167 -0.20 32.13 -11.47
N HIS A 168 0.95 31.45 -11.50
CA HIS A 168 2.10 31.87 -12.29
C HIS A 168 1.89 31.69 -13.79
N SER A 169 1.28 30.58 -14.21
CA SER A 169 1.10 30.22 -15.62
C SER A 169 -0.03 30.99 -16.32
N HIS A 170 -1.07 31.46 -15.62
CA HIS A 170 -2.19 32.13 -16.27
C HIS A 170 -2.78 33.31 -15.49
N ALA A 171 -3.03 34.43 -16.19
CA ALA A 171 -3.53 35.67 -15.58
C ALA A 171 -4.92 35.51 -14.94
N ALA A 172 -5.83 34.75 -15.56
CA ALA A 172 -7.15 34.48 -14.98
C ALA A 172 -7.04 33.76 -13.63
N CYS A 173 -6.20 32.72 -13.53
CA CYS A 173 -5.98 32.01 -12.26
C CYS A 173 -5.34 32.91 -11.21
N ARG A 174 -4.40 33.78 -11.60
CA ARG A 174 -3.82 34.79 -10.70
C ARG A 174 -4.90 35.69 -10.10
N GLN A 175 -5.86 36.13 -10.92
CA GLN A 175 -6.96 36.97 -10.47
C GLN A 175 -7.92 36.18 -9.57
N MET A 176 -8.37 35.00 -9.99
CA MET A 176 -9.33 34.18 -9.24
C MET A 176 -8.79 33.72 -7.87
N LEU A 177 -7.50 33.38 -7.81
CA LEU A 177 -6.84 32.91 -6.59
C LEU A 177 -6.42 34.04 -5.65
N SER A 178 -6.43 35.30 -6.10
CA SER A 178 -5.98 36.44 -5.29
C SER A 178 -6.71 36.55 -3.93
N LYS A 179 -8.00 36.21 -3.89
CA LYS A 179 -8.83 36.22 -2.67
C LYS A 179 -8.36 35.22 -1.60
N TRP A 180 -7.73 34.12 -2.00
CA TRP A 180 -7.24 33.06 -1.10
C TRP A 180 -5.78 33.24 -0.69
N LYS A 181 -5.12 34.32 -1.12
CA LYS A 181 -3.71 34.59 -0.82
C LYS A 181 -3.46 34.69 0.68
N ILE A 182 -4.36 35.33 1.43
CA ILE A 182 -4.22 35.50 2.88
C ILE A 182 -4.42 34.16 3.60
N HIS A 183 -5.48 33.41 3.27
CA HIS A 183 -5.68 32.06 3.83
C HIS A 183 -4.45 31.17 3.61
N SER A 184 -3.85 31.24 2.41
CA SER A 184 -2.62 30.52 2.09
C SER A 184 -1.40 30.96 2.92
N GLN A 185 -1.36 32.19 3.45
CA GLN A 185 -0.27 32.61 4.35
C GLN A 185 -0.37 31.93 5.71
N TYR A 186 -1.58 31.68 6.18
CA TYR A 186 -1.84 31.00 7.45
C TYR A 186 -1.78 29.47 7.34
N ASN A 187 -1.93 28.88 6.15
CA ASN A 187 -1.79 27.43 5.97
C ASN A 187 -0.31 26.99 5.92
N THR A 188 0.25 26.59 7.07
CA THR A 188 1.68 26.24 7.20
C THR A 188 1.91 24.75 7.44
N GLU A 189 3.00 24.20 6.88
CA GLU A 189 3.39 22.80 7.08
C GLU A 189 3.64 22.45 8.55
N ASN A 190 4.18 23.39 9.36
CA ASN A 190 4.48 23.13 10.76
C ASN A 190 3.22 22.82 11.59
N ILE A 191 2.11 23.49 11.30
CA ILE A 191 0.84 23.24 12.00
C ILE A 191 0.25 21.90 11.55
N TRP A 192 0.34 21.55 10.26
CA TRP A 192 0.00 20.21 9.79
C TRP A 192 0.85 19.11 10.44
N ASP A 193 2.15 19.34 10.60
CA ASP A 193 3.05 18.40 11.29
C ASP A 193 2.67 18.24 12.78
N GLN A 194 2.18 19.30 13.44
CA GLN A 194 1.65 19.22 14.80
C GLN A 194 0.34 18.44 14.86
N VAL A 195 -0.61 18.70 13.96
CA VAL A 195 -1.88 17.97 13.87
C VAL A 195 -1.64 16.50 13.58
N ASN A 196 -0.69 16.18 12.70
CA ASN A 196 -0.30 14.80 12.45
C ASN A 196 0.25 14.14 13.73
N ARG A 197 1.17 14.79 14.46
CA ARG A 197 1.63 14.28 15.76
C ARG A 197 0.50 14.07 16.77
N ILE A 198 -0.47 14.96 16.83
CA ILE A 198 -1.65 14.81 17.70
C ILE A 198 -2.48 13.60 17.27
N ALA A 199 -2.67 13.40 15.97
CA ALA A 199 -3.37 12.24 15.41
C ALA A 199 -2.68 10.92 15.73
N ASP A 200 -1.35 10.88 15.60
CA ASP A 200 -0.54 9.70 15.96
C ASP A 200 -0.77 9.28 17.41
N LEU A 201 -0.77 10.25 18.33
CA LEU A 201 -0.86 9.99 19.77
C LEU A 201 -2.29 9.66 20.23
N ASN A 202 -3.31 10.30 19.64
CA ASN A 202 -4.66 10.29 20.19
C ASN A 202 -5.68 9.51 19.34
N PHE A 203 -5.47 9.45 18.02
CA PHE A 203 -6.48 9.05 17.05
C PHE A 203 -6.06 7.88 16.13
N ARG A 204 -4.92 7.21 16.37
CA ARG A 204 -4.52 5.97 15.65
C ARG A 204 -4.70 4.72 16.50
N LYS A 205 -5.96 4.38 16.78
CA LYS A 205 -6.36 3.22 17.61
C LYS A 205 -7.03 2.14 16.76
N ALA A 206 -7.08 0.91 17.26
CA ALA A 206 -7.61 -0.23 16.50
C ALA A 206 -9.08 -0.06 16.02
N ASN A 207 -9.92 0.66 16.77
CA ASN A 207 -11.34 0.85 16.45
C ASN A 207 -11.67 2.24 15.88
N PHE A 208 -10.77 3.20 15.97
CA PHE A 208 -10.90 4.53 15.35
C PHE A 208 -9.49 4.96 14.99
N THR A 209 -9.21 5.05 13.69
CA THR A 209 -7.87 5.38 13.19
C THR A 209 -7.92 6.51 12.19
N VAL A 210 -6.98 7.44 12.32
CA VAL A 210 -6.81 8.59 11.42
C VAL A 210 -5.50 8.47 10.67
N GLU A 211 -5.58 8.51 9.35
CA GLU A 211 -4.43 8.51 8.44
C GLU A 211 -4.36 9.84 7.71
N ILE A 212 -3.27 10.58 7.90
CA ILE A 212 -3.01 11.83 7.17
C ILE A 212 -2.02 11.50 6.04
N LEU A 213 -2.47 11.70 4.80
CA LEU A 213 -1.71 11.42 3.58
C LEU A 213 -1.02 12.71 3.13
N PRO A 214 0.31 12.76 3.00
CA PRO A 214 1.04 14.00 2.68
C PRO A 214 0.97 14.40 1.20
N LEU A 215 -0.09 13.98 0.50
CA LEU A 215 -0.17 13.91 -0.96
C LEU A 215 0.00 15.28 -1.63
N LEU A 216 -0.58 16.34 -1.05
CA LEU A 216 -0.53 17.71 -1.59
C LEU A 216 0.55 18.59 -0.96
N ARG A 217 1.47 18.04 -0.16
CA ARG A 217 2.52 18.81 0.50
C ARG A 217 3.50 19.46 -0.49
N ASN A 218 4.01 18.69 -1.44
CA ASN A 218 4.90 19.16 -2.51
C ASN A 218 4.29 18.93 -3.90
N ALA A 219 2.96 18.97 -3.99
CA ALA A 219 2.26 18.77 -5.26
C ALA A 219 2.49 19.94 -6.23
N SER A 220 2.52 19.64 -7.52
CA SER A 220 2.69 20.64 -8.59
C SER A 220 1.87 20.22 -9.80
N LEU A 221 1.52 21.19 -10.64
CA LEU A 221 0.92 20.90 -11.93
C LEU A 221 1.96 20.24 -12.86
N THR A 222 1.46 19.60 -13.91
CA THR A 222 2.28 18.93 -14.92
C THR A 222 2.50 19.85 -16.11
N HIS A 223 3.74 19.93 -16.61
CA HIS A 223 4.05 20.64 -17.82
C HIS A 223 3.62 19.82 -19.06
N LEU A 224 2.84 20.45 -19.94
CA LEU A 224 2.67 20.05 -21.33
C LEU A 224 3.82 20.65 -22.16
N PRO A 225 4.05 20.18 -23.41
CA PRO A 225 5.12 20.71 -24.25
C PRO A 225 5.16 22.24 -24.37
N ASP A 226 3.98 22.88 -24.44
CA ASP A 226 3.86 24.31 -24.70
C ASP A 226 3.33 25.13 -23.51
N ALA A 227 2.77 24.48 -22.47
CA ALA A 227 2.07 25.18 -21.38
C ALA A 227 1.95 24.32 -20.11
N MET A 228 1.53 24.93 -19.00
CA MET A 228 1.13 24.19 -17.81
C MET A 228 -0.25 23.52 -18.02
N ASP A 229 -0.42 22.26 -17.61
CA ASP A 229 -1.72 21.57 -17.68
C ASP A 229 -2.68 22.12 -16.61
N LEU A 230 -3.52 23.09 -17.00
CA LEU A 230 -4.57 23.65 -16.15
C LEU A 230 -5.88 22.83 -16.21
N SER A 231 -5.98 21.82 -17.07
CA SER A 231 -7.24 21.07 -17.27
C SER A 231 -7.67 20.26 -16.06
N VAL A 232 -6.78 20.10 -15.08
CA VAL A 232 -7.04 19.42 -13.80
C VAL A 232 -7.73 20.33 -12.77
N LEU A 233 -7.81 21.64 -13.04
CA LEU A 233 -8.53 22.60 -12.21
C LEU A 233 -9.83 23.04 -12.90
N GLY A 234 -10.82 23.44 -12.11
CA GLY A 234 -12.00 24.13 -12.60
C GLY A 234 -11.65 25.50 -13.18
N TYR A 235 -12.59 26.14 -13.88
CA TYR A 235 -12.38 27.49 -14.41
C TYR A 235 -12.25 28.56 -13.31
N ASP A 236 -12.58 28.25 -12.06
CA ASP A 236 -12.29 29.09 -10.90
C ASP A 236 -10.83 28.98 -10.40
N CYS A 237 -10.05 28.05 -10.98
CA CYS A 237 -8.68 27.68 -10.62
C CYS A 237 -8.48 27.24 -9.16
N ALA A 238 -9.54 27.15 -8.35
CA ALA A 238 -9.47 26.91 -6.91
C ALA A 238 -9.81 25.46 -6.59
N HIS A 239 -10.81 24.89 -7.25
CA HIS A 239 -11.20 23.50 -7.09
C HIS A 239 -10.73 22.64 -8.27
N PHE A 240 -10.76 21.33 -8.09
CA PHE A 240 -10.41 20.40 -9.17
C PHE A 240 -11.52 20.33 -10.23
N SER A 241 -11.14 20.08 -11.48
CA SER A 241 -12.10 19.62 -12.50
C SER A 241 -12.51 18.18 -12.23
N GLU A 242 -13.48 17.67 -13.01
CA GLU A 242 -13.83 16.25 -12.98
C GLU A 242 -12.60 15.34 -13.17
N ARG A 243 -11.68 15.73 -14.05
CA ARG A 243 -10.42 15.03 -14.31
C ARG A 243 -9.47 15.15 -13.13
N GLY A 244 -9.26 16.35 -12.60
CA GLY A 244 -8.33 16.56 -11.48
C GLY A 244 -8.73 15.78 -10.24
N LEU A 245 -10.02 15.78 -9.89
CA LEU A 245 -10.52 15.07 -8.72
C LEU A 245 -10.40 13.55 -8.90
N SER A 246 -10.65 13.04 -10.10
CA SER A 246 -10.45 11.62 -10.40
C SER A 246 -9.00 11.16 -10.25
N LEU A 247 -8.05 11.99 -10.73
CA LEU A 247 -6.62 11.72 -10.57
C LEU A 247 -6.20 11.78 -9.10
N LEU A 248 -6.76 12.72 -8.33
CA LEU A 248 -6.52 12.82 -6.89
C LEU A 248 -7.06 11.58 -6.17
N HIS A 249 -8.28 11.13 -6.49
CA HIS A 249 -8.88 9.91 -5.95
C HIS A 249 -8.05 8.67 -6.24
N THR A 250 -7.50 8.55 -7.44
CA THR A 250 -6.57 7.47 -7.79
C THR A 250 -5.29 7.56 -6.96
N GLY A 251 -4.76 8.77 -6.74
CA GLY A 251 -3.63 9.02 -5.86
C GLY A 251 -3.91 8.58 -4.43
N ILE A 252 -5.01 9.04 -3.83
CA ILE A 252 -5.44 8.67 -2.47
C ILE A 252 -5.60 7.16 -2.35
N TRP A 253 -6.27 6.51 -3.31
CA TRP A 253 -6.43 5.07 -3.33
C TRP A 253 -5.08 4.35 -3.30
N ASN A 254 -4.13 4.75 -4.14
CA ASN A 254 -2.80 4.16 -4.18
C ASN A 254 -2.07 4.33 -2.84
N GLU A 255 -2.20 5.49 -2.19
CA GLU A 255 -1.61 5.74 -0.87
C GLU A 255 -2.16 4.86 0.25
N LEU A 256 -3.42 4.39 0.14
CA LEU A 256 -3.98 3.40 1.08
C LEU A 256 -3.27 2.04 1.00
N TRP A 257 -2.60 1.76 -0.12
CA TRP A 257 -1.82 0.55 -0.35
C TRP A 257 -0.31 0.80 -0.30
N THR A 258 0.14 2.03 -0.09
CA THR A 258 1.55 2.35 0.07
C THR A 258 1.94 2.27 1.54
N THR A 259 3.13 1.79 1.86
CA THR A 259 3.62 1.80 3.25
C THR A 259 3.77 3.24 3.73
N ALA A 260 3.46 3.48 5.00
CA ALA A 260 3.50 4.81 5.61
C ALA A 260 4.80 5.60 5.30
N LYS A 261 5.96 4.92 5.31
CA LYS A 261 7.28 5.52 5.03
C LYS A 261 7.50 5.89 3.57
N LEU A 262 6.76 5.28 2.64
CA LEU A 262 6.90 5.48 1.19
C LEU A 262 5.78 6.33 0.59
N ARG A 263 4.90 6.90 1.43
CA ARG A 263 3.77 7.70 0.96
C ARG A 263 4.24 8.90 0.13
N ASN A 264 3.58 9.16 -0.99
CA ASN A 264 3.99 10.20 -1.91
C ASN A 264 3.72 11.60 -1.33
N ARG A 265 4.74 12.46 -1.37
CA ARG A 265 4.65 13.88 -1.00
C ARG A 265 4.64 14.81 -2.21
N HIS A 266 5.05 14.30 -3.37
CA HIS A 266 5.28 15.05 -4.60
C HIS A 266 4.25 14.65 -5.66
N TRP A 267 2.97 14.73 -5.31
CA TRP A 267 1.92 14.33 -6.24
C TRP A 267 1.92 15.21 -7.50
N ARG A 268 1.73 14.57 -8.65
CA ARG A 268 1.56 15.21 -9.95
C ARG A 268 0.25 14.68 -10.52
N PRO A 269 -0.63 15.54 -11.06
CA PRO A 269 -1.93 15.13 -11.57
C PRO A 269 -1.78 14.51 -12.96
N THR A 270 -1.09 13.37 -13.03
CA THR A 270 -0.93 12.55 -14.22
C THR A 270 -1.69 11.24 -14.06
N PRO A 271 -2.21 10.65 -15.14
CA PRO A 271 -2.77 9.31 -15.09
C PRO A 271 -1.75 8.32 -14.53
N ASN A 272 -2.11 7.67 -13.43
CA ASN A 272 -1.31 6.64 -12.78
C ASN A 272 -2.09 5.33 -12.75
N MET A 273 -1.38 4.21 -12.79
CA MET A 273 -2.01 2.90 -12.62
C MET A 273 -2.61 2.78 -11.21
N VAL A 274 -3.86 2.32 -11.13
CA VAL A 274 -4.53 2.03 -9.85
C VAL A 274 -3.89 0.78 -9.24
N ILE A 275 -3.45 0.87 -7.99
CA ILE A 275 -2.87 -0.26 -7.26
C ILE A 275 -3.99 -1.17 -6.77
N CYS A 276 -3.89 -2.46 -7.09
CA CYS A 276 -4.75 -3.48 -6.50
C CYS A 276 -4.21 -3.91 -5.12
N PRO A 277 -5.08 -4.28 -4.17
CA PRO A 277 -4.66 -4.86 -2.89
C PRO A 277 -3.77 -6.08 -3.13
N ASN A 278 -2.64 -6.15 -2.41
CA ASN A 278 -1.72 -7.27 -2.55
C ASN A 278 -2.38 -8.53 -1.96
N PRO A 279 -2.46 -9.67 -2.68
CA PRO A 279 -3.07 -10.89 -2.16
C PRO A 279 -2.46 -11.38 -0.84
N ARG A 280 -1.18 -11.09 -0.59
CA ARG A 280 -0.46 -11.48 0.63
C ARG A 280 -0.61 -10.47 1.77
N CYS A 281 -0.94 -9.23 1.46
CA CYS A 281 -1.22 -8.17 2.43
C CYS A 281 -2.42 -7.34 1.96
N PRO A 282 -3.64 -7.92 1.94
CA PRO A 282 -4.81 -7.30 1.32
C PRO A 282 -5.49 -6.27 2.23
N PHE A 283 -4.76 -5.68 3.18
CA PHE A 283 -5.29 -4.74 4.15
C PHE A 283 -4.86 -3.30 3.88
N ILE A 284 -5.72 -2.35 4.26
CA ILE A 284 -5.40 -0.92 4.14
C ILE A 284 -4.24 -0.58 5.08
N ARG A 285 -3.22 0.05 4.51
CA ARG A 285 -1.99 0.42 5.21
C ARG A 285 -2.22 1.69 6.02
N THR A 286 -2.02 1.54 7.31
CA THR A 286 -2.05 2.59 8.35
C THR A 286 -0.65 2.80 8.90
N GLN A 287 -0.40 3.87 9.64
CA GLN A 287 0.89 4.05 10.31
C GLN A 287 1.23 2.87 11.23
N VAL A 288 0.22 2.30 11.90
CA VAL A 288 0.39 1.27 12.92
C VAL A 288 0.54 -0.15 12.36
N ASN A 289 0.11 -0.40 11.11
CA ASN A 289 0.19 -1.73 10.48
C ASN A 289 1.08 -1.78 9.22
N SER A 290 1.59 -0.64 8.73
CA SER A 290 2.36 -0.57 7.47
C SER A 290 3.59 -1.49 7.45
N GLU A 291 4.22 -1.71 8.61
CA GLU A 291 5.42 -2.54 8.75
C GLU A 291 5.09 -3.99 9.13
N LYS A 292 3.84 -4.31 9.45
CA LYS A 292 3.43 -5.66 9.86
C LYS A 292 3.33 -6.62 8.68
N CYS A 293 3.24 -6.09 7.47
CA CYS A 293 3.44 -6.84 6.23
C CYS A 293 4.95 -6.99 5.99
N ILE A 294 5.62 -7.83 6.78
CA ILE A 294 6.98 -8.25 6.49
C ILE A 294 6.89 -9.33 5.43
N TRP A 295 7.30 -8.98 4.22
CA TRP A 295 7.84 -10.00 3.33
C TRP A 295 9.05 -10.61 4.03
N ASN A 296 9.01 -11.91 4.31
CA ASN A 296 10.18 -12.68 3.93
C ASN A 296 10.30 -12.41 2.43
N GLU A 297 11.32 -11.65 2.02
CA GLU A 297 11.81 -11.77 0.66
C GLU A 297 11.79 -13.26 0.34
N VAL A 298 11.33 -13.59 -0.87
CA VAL A 298 11.51 -14.94 -1.41
C VAL A 298 12.91 -15.35 -1.00
N GLU A 299 13.02 -16.32 -0.09
CA GLU A 299 14.24 -17.06 0.12
C GLU A 299 14.50 -17.59 -1.29
N SER A 300 15.30 -16.85 -2.07
CA SER A 300 16.04 -17.44 -3.17
C SER A 300 16.58 -18.70 -2.53
N TRP A 301 16.34 -19.86 -3.13
CA TRP A 301 16.77 -21.15 -2.61
C TRP A 301 18.31 -21.15 -2.42
N THR A 302 18.80 -20.45 -1.41
CA THR A 302 20.10 -20.59 -0.82
C THR A 302 19.85 -21.68 0.17
N SER A 303 20.29 -22.87 -0.21
CA SER A 303 20.29 -24.08 0.60
C SER A 303 20.44 -23.74 2.09
N PRO A 304 19.70 -24.42 2.99
CA PRO A 304 19.66 -24.12 4.43
C PRO A 304 21.00 -24.30 5.17
N LEU A 305 22.09 -24.53 4.44
CA LEU A 305 23.43 -24.73 4.94
C LEU A 305 24.34 -23.66 4.29
N PRO A 306 25.08 -22.88 5.10
CA PRO A 306 26.12 -21.99 4.59
C PRO A 306 27.05 -22.77 3.65
N PRO A 307 27.52 -22.17 2.54
CA PRO A 307 28.41 -22.84 1.58
C PRO A 307 29.67 -23.40 2.25
N GLU A 308 30.09 -22.81 3.36
CA GLU A 308 31.17 -23.30 4.23
C GLU A 308 30.84 -24.66 4.85
N ILE A 309 29.61 -24.88 5.32
CA ILE A 309 29.18 -26.16 5.90
C ILE A 309 29.05 -27.22 4.80
N ILE A 310 28.53 -26.86 3.63
CA ILE A 310 28.46 -27.76 2.47
C ILE A 310 29.89 -28.21 2.07
N ALA A 311 30.84 -27.28 2.01
CA ALA A 311 32.24 -27.58 1.72
C ALA A 311 32.87 -28.49 2.79
N LEU A 312 32.59 -28.25 4.08
CA LEU A 312 33.07 -29.10 5.18
C LEU A 312 32.46 -30.51 5.11
N CYS A 313 31.17 -30.65 4.78
CA CYS A 313 30.53 -31.94 4.62
C CYS A 313 31.11 -32.72 3.44
N ILE A 314 31.35 -32.08 2.29
CA ILE A 314 31.98 -32.71 1.12
C ILE A 314 33.41 -33.14 1.46
N LEU A 315 34.18 -32.29 2.13
CA LEU A 315 35.55 -32.60 2.56
C LEU A 315 35.58 -33.81 3.51
N ALA A 316 34.69 -33.83 4.51
CA ALA A 316 34.59 -34.93 5.46
C ALA A 316 34.23 -36.25 4.76
N LEU A 317 33.29 -36.21 3.80
CA LEU A 317 32.89 -37.38 3.03
C LEU A 317 34.03 -37.89 2.12
N ALA A 318 34.77 -36.99 1.48
CA ALA A 318 35.94 -37.33 0.67
C ALA A 318 37.07 -37.95 1.50
N VAL A 319 37.32 -37.42 2.71
CA VAL A 319 38.31 -37.99 3.64
C VAL A 319 37.87 -39.39 4.09
N LEU A 320 36.60 -39.56 4.45
CA LEU A 320 36.06 -40.87 4.85
C LEU A 320 36.17 -41.91 3.73
N LEU A 321 35.83 -41.54 2.49
CA LEU A 321 35.99 -42.43 1.33
C LEU A 321 37.46 -42.77 1.07
N SER A 322 38.36 -41.81 1.24
CA SER A 322 39.80 -42.00 1.07
C SER A 322 40.38 -42.95 2.14
N ILE A 323 39.95 -42.80 3.40
CA ILE A 323 40.29 -43.71 4.50
C ILE A 323 39.73 -45.12 4.21
N CYS A 324 38.49 -45.22 3.72
CA CYS A 324 37.87 -46.50 3.39
C CYS A 324 38.62 -47.21 2.25
N LEU A 325 39.04 -46.48 1.21
CA LEU A 325 39.88 -46.98 0.12
C LEU A 325 41.24 -47.45 0.62
N LEU A 326 41.92 -46.66 1.47
CA LEU A 326 43.19 -47.05 2.09
C LEU A 326 43.03 -48.30 2.94
N CYS A 327 41.98 -48.40 3.75
CA CYS A 327 41.65 -49.61 4.52
C CYS A 327 41.40 -50.81 3.60
N CYS A 328 40.67 -50.64 2.49
CA CYS A 328 40.44 -51.71 1.52
C CYS A 328 41.74 -52.17 0.85
N LEU A 329 42.64 -51.24 0.51
CA LEU A 329 43.95 -51.54 -0.06
C LEU A 329 44.89 -52.21 0.96
N CYS A 330 44.87 -51.79 2.22
CA CYS A 330 45.62 -52.44 3.30
C CYS A 330 45.05 -53.81 3.69
N MET A 331 43.75 -54.03 3.47
CA MET A 331 43.07 -55.31 3.72
C MET A 331 43.15 -56.28 2.55
N HIS A 332 43.44 -55.79 1.34
CA HIS A 332 43.90 -56.61 0.23
C HIS A 332 45.30 -57.16 0.53
N LYS A 333 45.35 -58.28 1.25
CA LYS A 333 46.54 -59.14 1.27
C LYS A 333 46.92 -59.46 -0.18
N ALA A 334 48.14 -59.09 -0.56
CA ALA A 334 48.74 -59.54 -1.82
C ALA A 334 48.49 -61.05 -1.99
N PRO A 335 47.98 -61.52 -3.15
CA PRO A 335 47.74 -62.94 -3.35
C PRO A 335 49.07 -63.69 -3.19
N LYS A 336 49.12 -64.60 -2.20
CA LYS A 336 50.24 -65.51 -2.01
C LYS A 336 50.40 -66.32 -3.30
N LEU A 337 51.52 -66.18 -4.01
CA LEU A 337 51.92 -67.13 -5.05
C LEU A 337 51.98 -68.53 -4.41
N LYS A 338 50.99 -69.38 -4.70
CA LYS A 338 51.05 -70.80 -4.36
C LYS A 338 51.70 -71.55 -5.53
N LYS A 339 52.96 -71.95 -5.31
CA LYS A 339 53.66 -73.03 -6.02
C LYS A 339 52.73 -74.25 -6.15
N LYS A 340 52.40 -74.65 -7.38
CA LYS A 340 51.81 -75.98 -7.62
C LYS A 340 52.94 -76.97 -7.85
N ARG A 341 52.88 -78.08 -7.11
CA ARG A 341 53.75 -79.25 -7.26
C ARG A 341 53.40 -79.96 -8.58
N MET A 342 54.44 -80.41 -9.27
CA MET A 342 54.44 -81.03 -10.60
C MET A 342 53.47 -82.22 -10.70
N HIS A 343 52.74 -82.32 -11.82
CA HIS A 343 52.09 -83.56 -12.24
C HIS A 343 53.09 -84.36 -13.07
N SER A 344 53.21 -85.67 -12.82
CA SER A 344 54.08 -86.57 -13.58
C SER A 344 53.55 -86.80 -15.00
N PHE A 345 54.50 -87.05 -15.89
CA PHE A 345 54.37 -87.31 -17.33
C PHE A 345 53.28 -88.37 -17.67
N GLY A 346 52.50 -88.13 -18.74
CA GLY A 346 51.83 -89.20 -19.49
C GLY A 346 50.38 -89.59 -19.14
N SER A 347 49.69 -88.92 -18.22
CA SER A 347 48.30 -89.26 -17.85
C SER A 347 47.27 -88.48 -18.67
N THR A 348 47.12 -88.79 -19.96
CA THR A 348 45.89 -88.76 -20.80
C THR A 348 46.22 -88.62 -22.29
N PHE A 349 46.92 -89.60 -22.84
CA PHE A 349 46.80 -89.93 -24.27
C PHE A 349 46.39 -91.40 -24.38
N SER A 350 45.08 -91.62 -24.38
CA SER A 350 44.46 -92.88 -24.76
C SER A 350 43.19 -92.58 -25.54
N SER A 351 43.37 -92.06 -26.76
CA SER A 351 42.52 -92.26 -27.93
C SER A 351 43.25 -91.52 -29.07
N ILE A 352 43.85 -92.16 -30.07
CA ILE A 352 43.12 -92.73 -31.21
C ILE A 352 44.11 -93.58 -32.06
N ARG A 353 43.64 -94.80 -32.33
CA ARG A 353 43.84 -95.74 -33.46
C ARG A 353 45.11 -95.69 -34.32
N PHE A 354 45.81 -96.82 -34.27
CA PHE A 354 46.55 -97.42 -35.37
C PHE A 354 45.61 -97.70 -36.56
N ILE A 355 46.10 -97.40 -37.76
CA ILE A 355 45.71 -98.07 -39.00
C ILE A 355 46.97 -98.83 -39.43
N ASP A 356 46.87 -100.14 -39.30
CA ASP A 356 47.68 -101.15 -39.98
C ASP A 356 47.38 -101.03 -41.51
N GLU A 357 48.38 -100.98 -42.39
CA GLU A 357 49.24 -102.08 -42.87
C GLU A 357 48.72 -102.58 -44.23
N ASP A 358 49.52 -102.30 -45.27
CA ASP A 358 49.96 -103.31 -46.24
C ASP A 358 51.51 -103.28 -46.04
N SER A 359 52.26 -104.35 -45.79
CA SER A 359 52.16 -105.75 -46.23
C SER A 359 52.82 -106.71 -45.22
#